data_AF-A0A2M9Q5U9-F1
#
_entry.id   AF-A0A2M9Q5U9-F1
#
_cell.length_a   1.000
_cell.length_b   1.000
_cell.length_c   1.000
_cell.angle_alpha   90.00
_cell.angle_beta   90.00
_cell.angle_gamma   90.00
#
_symmetry.space_group_name_H-M   'P 1'
#
loop_
_entity.id
_entity.type
_entity.pdbx_description
1 polymer ?
#
loop_
_entity_poly.entity_id
_entity_poly.type
_entity_poly.pdbx_seq_one_letter_code
_entity_poly.pdbx_strand_id
1 'polypeptide(L)'
;FAYPLGNRKMMEICGGRIDTYQRVLGMTIASMPAWIILAIYALATVGLPSINQVMQSLLVGISSGVIATTLFFIATDRVRDHQGKLAAVEATQSTEIIFVIIGEVLLLGIAFPNPIALSGLGVIIVGMLLHSYYTMILGKKSAVHSSSPTQ
;
A
#
# COMPACT_ATOMS: atom_id res chain seq x y z
N PHE A 1 -0.86 -6.28 -1.44
CA PHE A 1 -0.22 -4.96 -1.27
C PHE A 1 1.16 -4.99 -1.92
N ALA A 2 1.27 -4.59 -3.19
CA ALA A 2 2.57 -4.48 -3.88
C ALA A 2 2.76 -3.09 -4.54
N TYR A 3 1.78 -2.20 -4.43
CA TYR A 3 1.76 -0.92 -5.13
C TYR A 3 2.86 0.07 -4.71
N PRO A 4 3.35 0.13 -3.44
CA PRO A 4 4.48 1.00 -3.10
C PRO A 4 5.79 0.51 -3.73
N LEU A 5 5.99 -0.81 -3.75
CA LEU A 5 7.13 -1.43 -4.41
C LEU A 5 7.08 -1.21 -5.93
N GLY A 6 5.90 -1.39 -6.53
CA GLY A 6 5.65 -1.07 -7.93
C GLY A 6 5.98 0.39 -8.25
N ASN A 7 5.52 1.33 -7.41
CA ASN A 7 5.81 2.74 -7.58
C ASN A 7 7.32 3.05 -7.50
N ARG A 8 8.04 2.47 -6.54
CA ARG A 8 9.51 2.58 -6.45
C ARG A 8 10.20 2.05 -7.71
N LYS A 9 9.79 0.87 -8.18
CA LYS A 9 10.38 0.27 -9.38
C LYS A 9 10.10 1.12 -10.62
N MET A 10 8.91 1.71 -10.73
CA MET A 10 8.58 2.64 -11.80
C MET A 10 9.40 3.95 -11.70
N MET A 11 9.67 4.48 -10.50
CA MET A 11 10.57 5.64 -10.33
C MET A 11 11.98 5.33 -10.84
N GLU A 12 12.49 4.15 -10.48
CA GLU A 12 13.84 3.70 -10.87
C GLU A 12 13.94 3.45 -12.39
N ILE A 13 13.04 2.65 -12.96
CA ILE A 13 13.08 2.24 -14.37
C ILE A 13 12.73 3.40 -15.30
N CYS A 14 11.71 4.18 -14.97
CA CYS A 14 11.23 5.25 -15.85
C CYS A 14 12.04 6.53 -15.74
N GLY A 15 12.91 6.68 -14.73
CA GLY A 15 13.81 7.81 -14.59
C GLY A 15 13.12 9.18 -14.60
N GLY A 16 11.88 9.27 -14.10
CA GLY A 16 11.07 10.50 -14.13
C GLY A 16 10.44 10.85 -15.48
N ARG A 17 10.54 9.99 -16.51
CA ARG A 17 9.88 10.19 -17.82
C ARG A 17 8.37 10.07 -17.77
N ILE A 18 7.85 9.47 -16.71
CA ILE A 18 6.43 9.17 -16.52
C ILE A 18 6.02 9.76 -15.17
N ASP A 19 4.99 10.61 -15.19
CA ASP A 19 4.50 11.25 -13.97
C ASP A 19 3.74 10.27 -13.07
N THR A 20 3.30 10.76 -11.91
CA THR A 20 2.57 9.92 -10.94
C THR A 20 1.27 9.35 -11.49
N TYR A 21 0.47 10.13 -12.21
CA TYR A 21 -0.83 9.68 -12.72
C TYR A 21 -0.67 8.60 -13.78
N GLN A 22 0.31 8.78 -14.68
CA GLN A 22 0.63 7.81 -15.71
C GLN A 22 1.16 6.50 -15.11
N ARG A 23 1.94 6.56 -14.02
CA ARG A 23 2.38 5.38 -13.27
C ARG A 23 1.19 4.65 -12.64
N VAL A 24 0.27 5.37 -11.99
CA VAL A 24 -0.96 4.78 -11.44
C VAL A 24 -1.73 4.06 -12.53
N LEU A 25 -1.98 4.73 -13.67
CA LEU A 25 -2.68 4.15 -14.81
C LEU A 25 -1.98 2.89 -15.33
N GLY A 26 -0.67 2.97 -15.54
CA GLY A 26 0.13 1.85 -16.05
C GLY A 26 0.08 0.63 -15.12
N MET A 27 0.20 0.84 -13.81
CA MET A 27 0.08 -0.24 -12.82
C MET A 27 -1.34 -0.83 -12.78
N THR A 28 -2.38 0.00 -12.90
CA THR A 28 -3.77 -0.46 -12.96
C THR A 28 -4.00 -1.34 -14.18
N ILE A 29 -3.62 -0.88 -15.38
CA ILE A 29 -3.78 -1.63 -16.64
C ILE A 29 -3.00 -2.95 -16.57
N ALA A 30 -1.77 -2.93 -16.07
CA ALA A 30 -0.95 -4.14 -15.94
C ALA A 30 -1.59 -5.20 -15.04
N SER A 31 -2.38 -4.79 -14.04
CA SER A 31 -3.09 -5.71 -13.14
C SER A 31 -4.45 -6.19 -13.66
N MET A 32 -5.04 -5.52 -14.66
CA MET A 32 -6.38 -5.85 -15.20
C MET A 32 -6.55 -7.32 -15.61
N PRO A 33 -5.58 -7.99 -16.28
CA PRO A 33 -5.74 -9.38 -16.68
C PRO A 33 -6.02 -10.31 -15.49
N ALA A 34 -5.32 -10.11 -14.36
CA ALA A 34 -5.52 -10.90 -13.16
C ALA A 34 -6.93 -10.69 -12.58
N TRP A 35 -7.40 -9.45 -12.54
CA TRP A 35 -8.74 -9.11 -12.04
C TRP A 35 -9.86 -9.63 -12.94
N ILE A 36 -9.67 -9.62 -14.26
CA ILE A 36 -10.65 -10.18 -15.21
C ILE A 36 -10.78 -11.70 -15.00
N ILE A 37 -9.65 -12.41 -14.87
CA ILE A 37 -9.67 -13.85 -14.59
C ILE A 37 -10.41 -14.14 -13.27
N LEU A 38 -10.11 -13.37 -12.22
CA LEU A 38 -10.77 -13.53 -10.93
C LEU A 38 -12.28 -13.23 -11.02
N ALA A 39 -12.67 -12.20 -11.78
CA ALA A 39 -14.08 -11.85 -11.99
C ALA A 39 -14.85 -12.96 -12.72
N ILE A 40 -14.26 -13.58 -13.74
CA ILE A 40 -14.85 -14.73 -14.44
C ILE A 40 -15.02 -15.91 -13.47
N TYR A 41 -13.99 -16.20 -12.67
CA TYR A 41 -14.05 -17.27 -11.67
C TYR A 41 -15.14 -17.02 -10.61
N ALA A 42 -15.23 -15.80 -10.09
CA ALA A 42 -16.24 -15.42 -9.11
C ALA A 42 -17.65 -15.48 -9.71
N LEU A 43 -17.82 -15.05 -10.97
CA LEU A 43 -19.09 -15.15 -11.67
C LEU A 43 -19.54 -16.60 -11.84
N ALA A 44 -18.61 -17.52 -12.11
CA ALA A 44 -18.90 -18.94 -12.26
C ALA A 44 -19.19 -19.68 -10.93
N THR A 45 -18.72 -19.15 -9.80
CA THR A 45 -18.82 -19.83 -8.48
C THR A 45 -19.81 -19.21 -7.52
N VAL A 46 -19.89 -17.89 -7.45
CA VAL A 46 -20.72 -17.12 -6.51
C VAL A 46 -21.81 -16.31 -7.23
N GLY A 47 -21.62 -15.98 -8.51
CA GLY A 47 -22.56 -15.20 -9.30
C GLY A 47 -22.30 -13.68 -9.23
N LEU A 48 -23.31 -12.89 -9.57
CA LEU A 48 -23.20 -11.42 -9.59
C LEU A 48 -23.28 -10.83 -8.17
N PRO A 49 -22.51 -9.76 -7.88
CA PRO A 49 -22.61 -9.07 -6.59
C PRO A 49 -23.95 -8.32 -6.47
N SER A 50 -24.38 -8.10 -5.22
CA SER A 50 -25.55 -7.25 -4.97
C SER A 50 -25.27 -5.78 -5.27
N ILE A 51 -26.32 -4.98 -5.51
CA ILE A 51 -26.17 -3.54 -5.76
C ILE A 51 -25.48 -2.80 -4.61
N ASN A 52 -25.75 -3.21 -3.36
CA ASN A 52 -25.12 -2.64 -2.19
C ASN A 52 -23.60 -2.90 -2.17
N GLN A 53 -23.18 -4.12 -2.52
CA GLN A 53 -21.76 -4.44 -2.65
C GLN A 53 -21.09 -3.62 -3.73
N VAL A 54 -21.74 -3.44 -4.89
CA VAL A 54 -21.21 -2.61 -5.98
C VAL A 54 -21.02 -1.16 -5.50
N MET A 55 -22.00 -0.58 -4.81
CA MET A 55 -21.91 0.80 -4.32
C MET A 55 -20.85 0.98 -3.23
N GLN A 56 -20.76 0.04 -2.29
CA GLN A 56 -19.71 0.06 -1.25
C GLN A 56 -18.31 -0.10 -1.85
N SER A 57 -18.13 -1.05 -2.78
CA SER A 57 -16.86 -1.23 -3.48
C SER A 57 -16.49 -0.04 -4.35
N LEU A 58 -17.46 0.65 -4.97
CA LEU A 58 -17.23 1.88 -5.72
C LEU A 58 -16.72 3.00 -4.79
N LEU A 59 -17.36 3.20 -3.63
CA LEU A 59 -16.97 4.21 -2.66
C LEU A 59 -15.54 3.98 -2.15
N VAL A 60 -15.22 2.73 -1.78
CA VAL A 60 -13.87 2.34 -1.36
C VAL A 60 -12.86 2.48 -2.51
N GLY A 61 -13.23 2.07 -3.72
CA GLY A 61 -12.38 2.13 -4.91
C GLY A 61 -12.00 3.56 -5.30
N ILE A 62 -12.94 4.50 -5.23
CA ILE A 62 -12.67 5.92 -5.51
C ILE A 62 -11.83 6.54 -4.39
N SER A 63 -12.24 6.33 -3.13
CA SER A 63 -11.59 6.97 -1.98
C SER A 63 -10.17 6.44 -1.74
N SER A 64 -10.00 5.14 -1.51
CA SER A 64 -8.71 4.52 -1.23
C SER A 64 -7.92 4.27 -2.52
N GLY A 65 -8.57 3.69 -3.54
CA GLY A 65 -7.91 3.28 -4.78
C GLY A 65 -7.45 4.45 -5.65
N VAL A 66 -8.30 5.45 -5.87
CA VAL A 66 -7.94 6.58 -6.74
C VAL A 66 -7.34 7.74 -5.95
N ILE A 67 -8.06 8.27 -4.96
CA ILE A 67 -7.66 9.50 -4.27
C ILE A 67 -6.45 9.25 -3.36
N ALA A 68 -6.58 8.36 -2.38
CA ALA A 68 -5.54 8.13 -1.38
C ALA A 68 -4.24 7.60 -2.00
N THR A 69 -4.34 6.60 -2.89
CA THR A 69 -3.17 6.02 -3.57
C THR A 69 -2.42 7.06 -4.41
N THR A 70 -3.14 7.92 -5.14
CA THR A 70 -2.51 8.96 -5.94
C THR A 70 -1.81 10.00 -5.04
N LEU A 71 -2.48 10.45 -3.97
CA LEU A 71 -1.87 11.38 -3.00
C LEU A 71 -0.63 10.78 -2.35
N PHE A 72 -0.67 9.50 -1.98
CA PHE A 72 0.47 8.78 -1.44
C PHE A 72 1.63 8.73 -2.46
N PHE A 73 1.36 8.41 -3.72
CA PHE A 73 2.43 8.42 -4.73
C PHE A 73 2.99 9.80 -5.00
N ILE A 74 2.15 10.85 -5.03
CA ILE A 74 2.62 12.23 -5.14
C ILE A 74 3.53 12.56 -3.94
N ALA A 75 3.16 12.17 -2.72
CA ALA A 75 3.98 12.38 -1.54
C ALA A 75 5.33 11.66 -1.64
N THR A 76 5.34 10.37 -2.04
CA THR A 76 6.58 9.60 -2.22
C THR A 76 7.48 10.18 -3.32
N ASP A 77 6.90 10.64 -4.42
CA ASP A 77 7.65 11.23 -5.54
C ASP A 77 8.31 12.55 -5.14
N ARG A 78 7.62 13.39 -4.35
CA ARG A 78 8.17 14.65 -3.82
C ARG A 78 9.35 14.47 -2.87
N VAL A 79 9.49 13.30 -2.25
CA VAL A 79 10.57 13.01 -1.28
C VAL A 79 11.54 11.93 -1.75
N ARG A 80 11.46 11.54 -3.03
CA ARG A 80 12.18 10.39 -3.60
C ARG A 80 13.70 10.44 -3.41
N ASP A 81 14.30 11.64 -3.41
CA ASP A 81 15.74 11.83 -3.26
C ASP A 81 16.20 11.84 -1.78
N HIS A 82 15.26 11.80 -0.83
CA HIS A 82 15.52 11.81 0.61
C HIS A 82 15.02 10.53 1.27
N GLN A 83 15.89 9.51 1.36
CA GLN A 83 15.53 8.18 1.86
C GLN A 83 14.84 8.19 3.24
N GLY A 84 15.27 9.07 4.16
CA GLY A 84 14.60 9.20 5.47
C GLY A 84 13.17 9.74 5.39
N LYS A 85 12.91 10.72 4.50
CA LYS A 85 11.56 11.26 4.29
C LYS A 85 10.68 10.27 3.53
N LEU A 86 11.26 9.55 2.56
CA LEU A 86 10.57 8.48 1.84
C LEU A 86 10.12 7.36 2.78
N ALA A 87 11.01 6.90 3.67
CA ALA A 87 10.69 5.91 4.68
C ALA A 87 9.58 6.39 5.64
N ALA A 88 9.59 7.67 6.03
CA ALA A 88 8.55 8.24 6.87
C ALA A 88 7.17 8.27 6.19
N VAL A 89 7.10 8.65 4.90
CA VAL A 89 5.86 8.61 4.12
C VAL A 89 5.35 7.18 4.02
N GLU A 90 6.21 6.21 3.72
CA GLU A 90 5.81 4.80 3.62
C GLU A 90 5.42 4.18 4.95
N ALA A 91 6.01 4.61 6.06
CA ALA A 91 5.63 4.13 7.39
C ALA A 91 4.16 4.43 7.74
N THR A 92 3.56 5.47 7.14
CA THR A 92 2.13 5.77 7.30
C THR A 92 1.21 4.63 6.85
N GLN A 93 1.68 3.76 5.94
CA GLN A 93 0.96 2.57 5.48
C GLN A 93 0.74 1.55 6.60
N SER A 94 1.65 1.46 7.59
CA SER A 94 1.44 0.58 8.74
C SER A 94 0.28 1.06 9.63
N THR A 95 0.07 2.37 9.69
CA THR A 95 -1.02 2.99 10.44
C THR A 95 -2.36 2.89 9.71
N GLU A 96 -2.34 2.87 8.37
CA GLU A 96 -3.53 2.71 7.51
C GLU A 96 -4.39 1.51 7.95
N ILE A 97 -3.77 0.38 8.27
CA ILE A 97 -4.49 -0.87 8.61
C ILE A 97 -5.46 -0.66 9.79
N ILE A 98 -5.05 0.09 10.81
CA ILE A 98 -5.89 0.37 11.98
C ILE A 98 -7.07 1.27 11.59
N PHE A 99 -6.80 2.31 10.81
CA PHE A 99 -7.83 3.24 10.33
C PHE A 99 -8.83 2.57 9.39
N VAL A 100 -8.38 1.66 8.53
CA VAL A 100 -9.26 0.89 7.62
C VAL A 100 -10.22 0.05 8.42
N ILE A 101 -9.76 -0.71 9.41
CA ILE A 101 -10.64 -1.57 10.23
C ILE A 101 -11.69 -0.73 10.98
N ILE A 102 -11.27 0.37 11.59
CA ILE A 102 -12.19 1.28 12.28
C ILE A 102 -13.18 1.88 11.29
N GLY A 103 -12.71 2.35 10.14
CA GLY A 103 -13.53 2.97 9.10
C GLY A 103 -14.53 1.99 8.49
N GLU A 104 -14.13 0.75 8.22
CA GLU A 104 -15.00 -0.30 7.71
C GLU A 104 -16.14 -0.61 8.68
N VAL A 105 -15.82 -0.77 9.97
CA VAL A 105 -16.84 -1.04 11.00
C VAL A 105 -17.80 0.14 11.17
N LEU A 106 -17.28 1.38 11.21
CA LEU A 106 -18.10 2.57 11.45
C LEU A 106 -18.87 3.07 10.21
N LEU A 107 -18.26 3.04 9.03
CA LEU A 107 -18.81 3.64 7.80
C LEU A 107 -19.52 2.64 6.89
N LEU A 108 -19.04 1.40 6.83
CA LEU A 108 -19.60 0.36 5.97
C LEU A 108 -20.47 -0.64 6.74
N GLY A 109 -20.51 -0.54 8.08
CA GLY A 109 -21.32 -1.39 8.95
C GLY A 109 -20.90 -2.85 8.94
N ILE A 110 -19.63 -3.13 8.59
CA ILE A 110 -19.10 -4.49 8.53
C ILE A 110 -18.90 -5.00 9.96
N ALA A 111 -19.14 -6.30 10.19
CA ALA A 111 -18.95 -6.91 11.50
C ALA A 111 -17.51 -6.74 11.99
N PHE A 112 -17.35 -6.49 13.29
CA PHE A 112 -16.03 -6.40 13.90
C PHE A 112 -15.25 -7.70 13.69
N PRO A 113 -13.93 -7.63 13.38
CA PRO A 113 -13.15 -8.83 13.12
C PRO A 113 -13.21 -9.79 14.31
N ASN A 114 -13.31 -11.09 14.03
CA ASN A 114 -13.31 -12.10 15.09
C ASN A 114 -11.94 -12.15 15.82
N PRO A 115 -11.87 -12.75 17.02
CA PRO A 115 -10.61 -12.80 17.79
C PRO A 115 -9.45 -13.46 17.06
N ILE A 116 -9.71 -14.43 16.16
CA ILE A 116 -8.67 -15.08 15.35
C ILE A 116 -8.10 -14.10 14.32
N ALA A 117 -8.96 -13.35 13.63
CA ALA A 117 -8.56 -12.30 12.68
C ALA A 117 -7.76 -11.20 13.38
N LEU A 118 -8.16 -10.81 14.60
CA LEU A 118 -7.41 -9.86 15.44
C LEU A 118 -6.04 -10.40 15.84
N SER A 119 -5.95 -11.70 16.18
CA SER A 119 -4.66 -12.31 16.50
C SER A 119 -3.71 -12.35 15.29
N GLY A 120 -4.23 -12.71 14.10
CA GLY A 120 -3.48 -12.67 12.85
C GLY A 120 -3.02 -11.26 12.48
N LEU A 121 -3.89 -10.27 12.66
CA LEU A 121 -3.54 -8.86 12.51
C LEU A 121 -2.41 -8.45 13.48
N GLY A 122 -2.47 -8.88 14.74
CA GLY A 122 -1.42 -8.65 15.73
C GLY A 122 -0.07 -9.19 15.26
N VAL A 123 -0.04 -10.40 14.70
CA VAL A 123 1.18 -10.99 14.12
C VAL A 123 1.70 -10.15 12.96
N ILE A 124 0.84 -9.68 12.05
CA ILE A 124 1.23 -8.83 10.92
C ILE A 124 1.84 -7.51 11.42
N ILE A 125 1.18 -6.83 12.36
CA ILE A 125 1.67 -5.56 12.92
C ILE A 125 3.03 -5.76 13.60
N VAL A 126 3.17 -6.80 14.43
CA VAL A 126 4.44 -7.11 15.09
C VAL A 126 5.54 -7.41 14.06
N GLY A 127 5.25 -8.18 13.01
CA GLY A 127 6.18 -8.47 11.93
C GLY A 127 6.64 -7.21 11.20
N MET A 128 5.71 -6.30 10.87
CA MET A 128 6.02 -5.02 10.23
C MET A 128 6.86 -4.10 11.13
N LEU A 129 6.55 -4.03 12.42
CA LEU A 129 7.32 -3.26 13.41
C LEU A 129 8.75 -3.79 13.56
N LEU A 130 8.91 -5.12 13.70
CA LEU A 130 10.23 -5.76 13.79
C LEU A 130 11.05 -5.52 12.52
N HIS A 131 10.44 -5.66 11.34
CA HIS A 131 11.10 -5.42 10.06
C HIS A 131 11.54 -3.95 9.93
N SER A 132 10.67 -3.00 10.30
CA SER A 132 10.97 -1.57 10.29
C SER A 132 12.12 -1.23 11.24
N TYR A 133 12.08 -1.76 12.47
CA TYR A 133 13.14 -1.58 13.47
C TYR A 133 14.49 -2.14 13.01
N TYR A 134 14.49 -3.35 12.45
CA TYR A 134 15.70 -3.99 11.91
C TYR A 134 16.30 -3.18 10.75
N THR A 135 15.46 -2.71 9.82
CA THR A 135 15.88 -1.88 8.68
C THR A 135 16.45 -0.54 9.15
N MET A 136 15.87 0.07 10.18
CA MET A 136 16.37 1.30 10.79
C MET A 136 17.76 1.11 11.42
N ILE A 137 17.97 0.01 12.17
CA ILE A 137 19.27 -0.29 12.78
C ILE A 137 20.35 -0.50 11.71
N LEU A 138 20.04 -1.27 10.66
CA LEU A 138 20.95 -1.48 9.53
C LEU A 138 21.32 -0.17 8.85
N GLY A 139 20.33 0.70 8.57
CA GLY A 139 20.58 2.02 7.98
C GLY A 139 21.51 2.89 8.83
N LYS A 140 21.35 2.84 10.17
CA LYS A 140 22.21 3.55 11.11
C LYS A 140 23.64 2.99 11.12
N LYS A 141 23.82 1.67 10.99
CA LYS A 141 25.13 1.01 10.94
C LYS A 141 25.90 1.34 9.65
N SER A 142 25.19 1.41 8.51
CA SER A 142 25.78 1.81 7.23
C SER A 142 26.18 3.28 7.18
N ALA A 143 25.43 4.18 7.81
CA ALA A 143 25.77 5.60 7.92
C ALA A 143 26.97 5.88 8.86
N VAL A 144 27.17 5.04 9.87
CA VAL A 144 28.35 5.10 10.76
C VAL A 144 29.61 4.56 10.06
N HIS A 145 29.48 3.59 9.15
CA HIS A 145 30.62 3.05 8.40
C HIS A 145 31.09 3.94 7.25
N SER A 146 30.21 4.79 6.68
CA SER A 146 30.58 5.77 5.66
C SER A 146 31.13 7.10 6.22
N SER A 147 31.20 7.25 7.55
CA SER A 147 31.72 8.44 8.23
C SER A 147 33.06 8.21 8.96
N SER A 148 33.69 7.03 8.81
CA SER A 148 35.10 6.88 9.19
C SER A 148 35.99 7.62 8.17
N PRO A 149 36.80 8.60 8.58
CA PRO A 149 37.78 9.20 7.68
C PRO A 149 38.73 8.10 7.22
N THR A 150 38.85 7.93 5.91
CA THR A 150 40.03 7.33 5.29
C THR A 150 41.23 8.09 5.84
N GLN A 151 42.06 7.40 6.62
CA GLN A 151 43.46 7.80 6.79
C GLN A 151 44.21 7.54 5.49
#